data_AF-A0A939GQ62-F1
#
_entry.id   AF-A0A939GQ62-F1
#
_cell.length_a   1.000
_cell.length_b   1.000
_cell.length_c   1.000
_cell.angle_alpha   90.00
_cell.angle_beta   90.00
_cell.angle_gamma   90.00
#
_symmetry.space_group_name_H-M   'P 1'
#
loop_
_entity.id
_entity.type
_entity.pdbx_description
1 polymer ?
#
loop_
_entity_poly.entity_id
_entity_poly.type
_entity_poly.pdbx_seq_one_letter_code
_entity_poly.pdbx_strand_id
1 'polypeptide(L)' 'MSASLYLAIRQETYSELFQEPVGKILLENQRLCLLVFDSEQEIILKWIP' A
#
# COMPACT_ATOMS: atom_id res chain seq x y z
N MET A 1 19.19 -7.76 -12.35
CA MET A 1 18.02 -6.88 -12.16
C MET A 1 17.05 -7.60 -11.23
N SER A 2 16.77 -7.05 -10.05
CA SER A 2 15.74 -7.60 -9.15
C SER A 2 14.40 -6.92 -9.46
N ALA A 3 13.34 -7.70 -9.68
CA ALA A 3 11.99 -7.17 -9.79
C ALA A 3 11.36 -7.08 -8.38
N SER A 4 10.75 -5.95 -8.06
CA SER A 4 10.04 -5.76 -6.79
C SER A 4 8.56 -6.04 -6.97
N LEU A 5 7.98 -6.86 -6.10
CA LEU A 5 6.56 -7.21 -6.09
C LEU A 5 5.81 -6.22 -5.20
N TYR A 6 4.84 -5.52 -5.79
CA TYR A 6 3.95 -4.62 -5.06
C TYR A 6 2.54 -5.18 -5.03
N LEU A 7 1.90 -5.10 -3.86
CA LEU A 7 0.47 -5.33 -3.71
C LEU A 7 -0.27 -4.00 -3.98
N ALA A 8 -1.06 -3.98 -5.05
CA ALA A 8 -1.92 -2.83 -5.36
C ALA A 8 -3.19 -2.86 -4.50
N ILE A 9 -3.48 -1.76 -3.81
CA ILE A 9 -4.68 -1.59 -2.98
C ILE A 9 -5.34 -0.24 -3.23
N ARG A 10 -6.65 -0.17 -3.01
CA ARG A 10 -7.40 1.08 -3.13
C ARG A 10 -7.11 2.02 -1.96
N GLN A 11 -7.32 3.32 -2.15
CA GLN A 11 -7.13 4.34 -1.12
C GLN A 11 -7.96 4.06 0.14
N GLU A 12 -9.20 3.57 0.01
CA GLU A 12 -10.10 3.31 1.14
C GLU A 12 -9.51 2.20 2.02
N THR A 13 -9.07 1.09 1.40
CA THR A 13 -8.41 -0.01 2.12
C THR A 13 -7.14 0.47 2.82
N TYR A 14 -6.35 1.34 2.18
CA TYR A 14 -5.17 1.91 2.82
C TYR A 14 -5.53 2.76 4.05
N SER A 15 -6.57 3.57 3.95
CA SER A 15 -6.98 4.50 5.01
C SER A 15 -7.63 3.77 6.19
N GLU A 16 -8.42 2.74 5.93
CA GLU A 16 -9.16 2.00 6.96
C GLU A 16 -8.31 0.93 7.66
N LEU A 17 -7.40 0.27 6.95
CA LEU A 17 -6.64 -0.86 7.51
C LEU A 17 -5.19 -0.49 7.83
N PHE A 18 -4.52 0.27 6.95
CA PHE A 18 -3.08 0.51 7.04
C PHE A 18 -2.70 1.78 7.82
N GLN A 19 -3.67 2.61 8.20
CA GLN A 19 -3.46 3.70 9.17
C GLN A 19 -3.62 3.24 10.62
N GLU A 20 -4.29 2.11 10.84
CA GLU A 20 -4.47 1.50 12.16
C GLU A 20 -3.18 0.84 12.68
N PRO A 21 -3.02 0.67 14.01
CA PRO A 21 -1.79 0.15 14.60
C PRO A 21 -1.33 -1.20 14.02
N VAL A 22 -2.26 -2.13 13.79
CA VAL A 22 -1.95 -3.45 13.22
C VAL A 22 -1.46 -3.34 11.77
N GLY A 23 -2.08 -2.48 10.97
CA GLY A 23 -1.67 -2.24 9.60
C GLY A 23 -0.29 -1.56 9.51
N LYS A 24 0.01 -0.63 10.42
CA LYS A 24 1.34 0.00 10.51
C LYS A 24 2.44 -1.00 10.81
N ILE A 25 2.21 -1.95 11.71
CA ILE A 25 3.17 -3.02 12.02
C ILE A 25 3.52 -3.85 10.76
N LEU A 26 2.55 -4.08 9.86
CA LEU A 26 2.81 -4.80 8.60
C LEU A 26 3.73 -4.01 7.65
N LEU A 27 3.60 -2.68 7.62
CA LEU A 27 4.45 -1.78 6.84
C LEU A 27 5.86 -1.66 7.44
N GLU A 28 5.95 -1.47 8.76
CA GLU A 28 7.23 -1.27 9.47
C GLU A 28 8.16 -2.47 9.37
N ASN A 29 7.61 -3.68 9.31
CA ASN A 29 8.38 -4.91 9.16
C ASN A 29 8.89 -5.14 7.71
N GLN A 30 8.62 -4.22 6.77
CA GLN A 30 9.07 -4.27 5.36
C GLN A 30 8.75 -5.59 4.65
N ARG A 31 7.69 -6.29 5.08
CA ARG A 31 7.27 -7.56 4.47
C ARG A 31 6.37 -7.36 3.26
N LEU A 32 5.87 -6.15 3.05
CA LEU A 32 4.88 -5.82 2.03
C LEU A 32 5.18 -4.47 1.42
N CYS A 33 5.55 -4.49 0.13
CA CYS A 33 5.57 -3.29 -0.68
C CYS A 33 4.14 -3.01 -1.19
N LEU A 34 3.63 -1.79 -1.00
CA LEU A 34 2.28 -1.40 -1.41
C LEU A 34 2.30 -0.35 -2.53
N LEU A 35 1.33 -0.48 -3.43
CA LEU A 35 0.96 0.53 -4.40
C LEU A 35 -0.46 0.96 -4.05
N VAL A 36 -0.65 2.21 -3.64
CA VAL A 36 -1.97 2.75 -3.32
C VAL A 36 -2.49 3.51 -4.53
N PHE A 37 -3.69 3.17 -5.01
CA PHE A 37 -4.33 3.83 -6.14
C PHE A 37 -5.72 4.35 -5.77
N ASP A 38 -6.13 5.41 -6.46
CA ASP A 38 -7.50 5.91 -6.46
C ASP A 38 -8.28 5.15 -7.55
N SER A 39 -9.36 4.46 -7.17
CA SER A 39 -10.13 3.67 -8.14
C SER A 39 -11.11 4.48 -8.98
N GLU A 40 -11.46 5.70 -8.57
CA GLU A 40 -12.37 6.57 -9.33
C GLU A 40 -11.60 7.41 -10.36
N GLN A 41 -10.43 7.92 -9.97
CA GLN A 41 -9.56 8.72 -10.84
C GLN A 41 -8.60 7.87 -11.68
N GLU A 42 -8.47 6.57 -11.38
CA GLU A 42 -7.55 5.62 -12.02
C GLU A 42 -6.08 6.07 -11.96
N ILE A 43 -5.67 6.69 -10.85
CA ILE A 43 -4.30 7.20 -10.64
C ILE A 43 -3.59 6.48 -9.48
N ILE A 44 -2.27 6.38 -9.60
CA ILE A 44 -1.42 5.92 -8.50
C ILE A 44 -1.15 7.09 -7.56
N LEU A 45 -1.41 6.88 -6.27
CA LEU A 45 -1.23 7.89 -5.23
C LEU A 45 0.09 7.72 -4.48
N LYS A 46 0.47 6.47 -4.16
CA LYS A 46 1.64 6.18 -3.32
C LYS A 46 2.33 4.88 -3.72
N TRP A 47 3.65 4.88 -3.55
CA TRP A 47 4.49 3.69 -3.55
C TRP A 47 5.14 3.58 -2.17
N ILE A 48 4.91 2.47 -1.48
CA ILE A 48 5.46 2.20 -0.15
C ILE A 48 6.36 0.95 -0.30
N PRO A 49 7.69 1.10 -0.26
CA PRO A 49 8.62 -0.02 -0.31
C PRO A 49 8.63 -0.81 1.01
#